data_AF-A0A350IDA3-F1
#
_entry.id   AF-A0A350IDA3-F1
#
_cell.length_a   1.000
_cell.length_b   1.000
_cell.length_c   1.000
_cell.angle_alpha   90.00
_cell.angle_beta   90.00
_cell.angle_gamma   90.00
#
_symmetry.space_group_name_H-M   'P 1'
#
loop_
_entity.id
_entity.type
_entity.pdbx_description
1 polymer ?
#
loop_
_entity_poly.entity_id
_entity_poly.type
_entity_poly.pdbx_seq_one_letter_code
_entity_poly.pdbx_strand_id
1 'polypeptide(L)'
;MTDTNIIDRTPSKFDYASPIQFRFKMTKLPNVEFFVQTANIPGISLGSTSFETPLKDIAGVGDKVTYQTLDVSFLVDENLNNYKEIHDWIIGLGFPQDHKQFKNLLGTGADRFPGRIANTAATGTSIAQPLDEGGTYSDATLTVLNSKNIAVTEIRFRNVYPISLGSLSYDIKASDVDYLQVSSSFIY
;
A
#
# COMPACT_ATOMS: atom_id res chain seq x y z
N MET A 1 25.64 -15.25 -12.24
CA MET A 1 26.58 -16.04 -13.07
C MET A 1 26.81 -15.22 -14.31
N THR A 2 28.03 -14.73 -14.53
CA THR A 2 28.30 -13.87 -15.69
C THR A 2 28.68 -14.78 -16.83
N ASP A 3 27.75 -14.97 -17.78
CA ASP A 3 28.01 -15.80 -18.95
C ASP A 3 29.04 -15.09 -19.85
N THR A 4 30.19 -15.75 -20.05
CA THR A 4 31.34 -15.23 -20.81
C THR A 4 31.05 -15.12 -22.31
N ASN A 5 30.02 -15.82 -22.80
CA ASN A 5 29.63 -15.85 -24.20
C ASN A 5 28.59 -14.77 -24.52
N ILE A 6 28.88 -13.92 -25.50
CA ILE A 6 28.04 -12.76 -25.87
C ILE A 6 26.68 -13.16 -26.45
N ILE A 7 26.57 -14.34 -27.07
CA ILE A 7 25.33 -14.81 -27.69
C ILE A 7 24.29 -15.20 -26.62
N ASP A 8 24.76 -15.77 -25.51
CA ASP A 8 23.92 -16.21 -24.39
C ASP A 8 23.46 -15.04 -23.50
N ARG A 9 23.98 -13.83 -23.73
CA ARG A 9 23.55 -12.58 -23.06
C ARG A 9 22.28 -11.95 -23.66
N THR A 10 21.74 -12.50 -24.74
CA THR A 10 20.52 -11.95 -25.35
C THR A 10 19.28 -12.31 -24.52
N PRO A 11 18.31 -11.39 -24.34
CA PRO A 11 17.07 -11.70 -23.64
C PRO A 11 16.30 -12.80 -24.39
N SER A 12 15.91 -13.87 -23.69
CA SER A 12 15.17 -14.99 -24.30
C SER A 12 13.72 -14.66 -24.65
N LYS A 13 13.18 -13.54 -24.13
CA LYS A 13 11.87 -12.98 -24.48
C LYS A 13 12.00 -11.49 -24.75
N PHE A 14 11.44 -11.03 -25.87
CA PHE A 14 11.41 -9.63 -26.30
C PHE A 14 10.09 -8.91 -25.94
N ASP A 15 9.30 -9.50 -25.04
CA ASP A 15 8.03 -8.90 -24.62
C ASP A 15 8.29 -7.80 -23.59
N TYR A 16 7.94 -6.56 -23.94
CA TYR A 16 8.01 -5.43 -23.02
C TYR A 16 6.83 -5.43 -22.04
N ALA A 17 7.08 -4.98 -20.81
CA ALA A 17 6.02 -4.81 -19.81
C ALA A 17 5.06 -3.69 -20.23
N SER A 18 3.76 -3.98 -20.19
CA SER A 18 2.73 -2.99 -20.51
C SER A 18 2.27 -2.27 -19.24
N PRO A 19 2.28 -0.92 -19.19
CA PRO A 19 1.93 -0.16 -17.98
C PRO A 19 0.46 -0.24 -17.61
N ILE A 20 -0.43 -0.60 -18.55
CA ILE A 20 -1.88 -0.63 -18.34
C ILE A 20 -2.37 -1.95 -17.74
N GLN A 21 -1.53 -2.98 -17.68
CA GLN A 21 -1.93 -4.34 -17.32
C GLN A 21 -1.45 -4.69 -15.91
N PHE A 22 -2.23 -4.25 -14.93
CA PHE A 22 -1.98 -4.58 -13.54
C PHE A 22 -3.28 -4.86 -12.80
N ARG A 23 -3.15 -5.53 -11.65
CA ARG A 23 -4.24 -5.70 -10.69
C ARG A 23 -3.71 -5.37 -9.31
N PHE A 24 -4.32 -4.40 -8.67
CA PHE A 24 -4.08 -4.11 -7.26
C PHE A 24 -5.12 -4.86 -6.42
N LYS A 25 -4.71 -5.38 -5.27
CA LYS A 25 -5.59 -6.06 -4.31
C LYS A 25 -5.24 -5.66 -2.90
N MET A 26 -6.24 -5.41 -2.07
CA MET A 26 -6.02 -5.08 -0.68
C MET A 26 -7.22 -5.50 0.16
N THR A 27 -7.01 -6.42 1.10
CA THR A 27 -8.13 -7.06 1.82
C THR A 27 -8.95 -6.07 2.63
N LYS A 28 -8.34 -4.98 3.13
CA LYS A 28 -9.03 -3.94 3.91
C LYS A 28 -9.76 -2.90 3.06
N LEU A 29 -9.49 -2.81 1.76
CA LEU A 29 -10.08 -1.81 0.85
C LEU A 29 -10.85 -2.44 -0.32
N PRO A 30 -11.89 -3.27 -0.08
CA PRO A 30 -12.68 -3.88 -1.14
C PRO A 30 -13.36 -2.86 -2.06
N ASN A 31 -13.76 -1.70 -1.54
CA ASN A 31 -14.42 -0.67 -2.35
C ASN A 31 -13.43 0.10 -3.21
N VAL A 32 -12.16 0.19 -2.82
CA VAL A 32 -11.11 0.87 -3.60
C VAL A 32 -10.55 -0.05 -4.68
N GLU A 33 -10.42 -1.36 -4.41
CA GLU A 33 -9.76 -2.36 -5.28
C GLU A 33 -10.21 -2.27 -6.74
N PHE A 34 -11.52 -2.10 -7.00
CA PHE A 34 -12.07 -2.09 -8.35
C PHE A 34 -11.85 -0.77 -9.10
N PHE A 35 -11.72 0.36 -8.39
CA PHE A 35 -11.64 1.68 -9.00
C PHE A 35 -10.22 2.21 -9.16
N VAL A 36 -9.20 1.41 -8.81
CA VAL A 36 -7.79 1.79 -8.97
C VAL A 36 -7.46 2.02 -10.44
N GLN A 37 -6.94 3.22 -10.75
CA GLN A 37 -6.50 3.62 -12.08
C GLN A 37 -4.98 3.56 -12.22
N THR A 38 -4.25 3.93 -11.16
CA THR A 38 -2.79 3.88 -11.15
C THR A 38 -2.28 3.36 -9.83
N ALA A 39 -1.23 2.55 -9.87
CA ALA A 39 -0.44 2.18 -8.71
C ALA A 39 1.03 2.29 -9.09
N ASN A 40 1.86 2.83 -8.20
CA ASN A 40 3.31 2.83 -8.41
C ASN A 40 3.92 1.51 -7.87
N ILE A 41 5.07 1.14 -8.44
CA ILE A 41 6.01 0.24 -7.75
C ILE A 41 7.00 1.16 -7.07
N PRO A 42 7.08 1.17 -5.73
CA PRO A 42 7.94 2.11 -5.03
C PRO A 42 9.41 1.89 -5.37
N GLY A 43 10.15 2.99 -5.49
CA GLY A 43 11.59 2.93 -5.64
C GLY A 43 12.27 2.45 -4.37
N ILE A 44 13.40 1.80 -4.56
CA ILE A 44 14.29 1.31 -3.51
C ILE A 44 15.60 2.08 -3.63
N SER A 45 16.08 2.65 -2.53
CA SER A 45 17.38 3.32 -2.51
C SER A 45 18.22 2.82 -1.36
N LEU A 46 19.51 2.64 -1.62
CA LEU A 46 20.50 2.26 -0.62
C LEU A 46 21.31 3.49 -0.26
N GLY A 47 21.46 3.78 1.02
CA GLY A 47 22.36 4.85 1.46
C GLY A 47 23.77 4.63 0.90
N SER A 48 24.53 5.71 0.73
CA SER A 48 25.97 5.62 0.45
C SER A 48 26.72 6.28 1.59
N THR A 49 27.89 5.74 1.92
CA THR A 49 28.81 6.34 2.90
C THR A 49 30.00 6.90 2.13
N SER A 50 30.50 8.07 2.48
CA SER A 50 31.78 8.55 1.94
C SER A 50 32.88 8.33 2.97
N PHE A 51 34.03 7.87 2.49
CA PHE A 51 35.28 7.90 3.25
C PHE A 51 36.14 9.00 2.66
N GLU A 52 36.26 10.10 3.40
CA GLU A 52 37.06 11.25 3.02
C GLU A 52 38.55 10.85 3.08
N THR A 53 39.24 10.89 1.94
CA THR A 53 40.70 10.79 1.91
C THR A 53 41.27 12.12 1.45
N PRO A 54 42.53 12.47 1.78
CA PRO A 54 43.08 13.79 1.45
C PRO A 54 43.08 14.17 -0.04
N LEU A 55 42.89 13.20 -0.95
CA LEU A 55 42.89 13.43 -2.39
C LEU A 55 41.52 13.30 -3.05
N LYS A 56 40.64 12.43 -2.52
CA LYS A 56 39.31 12.19 -3.07
C LYS A 56 38.44 11.39 -2.10
N ASP A 57 37.15 11.68 -2.09
CA ASP A 57 36.20 10.93 -1.30
C ASP A 57 35.84 9.62 -2.00
N ILE A 58 36.00 8.52 -1.27
CA ILE A 58 35.71 7.18 -1.77
C ILE A 58 34.30 6.83 -1.31
N ALA A 59 33.39 6.61 -2.26
CA ALA A 59 32.04 6.15 -1.96
C ALA A 59 32.05 4.66 -1.60
N GLY A 60 31.61 4.35 -0.38
CA GLY A 60 31.28 3.01 0.10
C GLY A 60 29.77 2.77 0.11
N VAL A 61 29.40 1.50 0.22
CA VAL A 61 28.00 1.06 0.32
C VAL A 61 27.46 1.40 1.71
N GLY A 62 26.29 2.05 1.79
CA GLY A 62 25.61 2.31 3.06
C GLY A 62 24.82 1.10 3.57
N ASP A 63 24.35 1.21 4.81
CA ASP A 63 23.84 0.06 5.58
C ASP A 63 22.32 -0.14 5.46
N LYS A 64 21.54 0.92 5.25
CA LYS A 64 20.08 0.86 5.27
C LYS A 64 19.48 1.12 3.90
N VAL A 65 18.57 0.23 3.51
CA VAL A 65 17.68 0.40 2.37
C VAL A 65 16.48 1.24 2.82
N THR A 66 16.15 2.26 2.04
CA THR A 66 14.93 3.04 2.20
C THR A 66 13.97 2.72 1.06
N TYR A 67 12.70 2.59 1.42
CA TYR A 67 11.61 2.32 0.50
C TYR A 67 10.77 3.59 0.34
N GLN A 68 10.37 3.89 -0.88
CA GLN A 68 9.42 4.96 -1.14
C GLN A 68 7.99 4.53 -0.78
N THR A 69 7.07 5.50 -0.75
CA THR A 69 5.65 5.26 -0.49
C THR A 69 4.99 4.53 -1.67
N LEU A 70 4.00 3.71 -1.34
CA LEU A 70 3.07 3.13 -2.30
C LEU A 70 1.93 4.14 -2.53
N ASP A 71 1.87 4.70 -3.72
CA ASP A 71 0.88 5.67 -4.15
C ASP A 71 -0.12 5.00 -5.10
N VAL A 72 -1.40 5.09 -4.74
CA VAL A 72 -2.51 4.52 -5.49
C VAL A 72 -3.49 5.63 -5.82
N SER A 73 -3.93 5.72 -7.08
CA SER A 73 -5.02 6.60 -7.47
C SER A 73 -6.24 5.79 -7.90
N PHE A 74 -7.42 6.28 -7.53
CA PHE A 74 -8.68 5.62 -7.82
C PHE A 74 -9.77 6.63 -8.16
N LEU A 75 -10.74 6.16 -8.94
CA LEU A 75 -11.97 6.91 -9.22
C LEU A 75 -12.90 6.87 -8.03
N VAL A 76 -13.53 7.99 -7.74
CA VAL A 76 -14.38 8.18 -6.57
C VAL A 76 -15.82 7.82 -6.92
N ASP A 77 -16.45 7.02 -6.05
CA ASP A 77 -17.85 6.60 -6.20
C ASP A 77 -18.81 7.74 -5.81
N GLU A 78 -20.04 7.74 -6.35
CA GLU A 78 -21.07 8.76 -6.08
C GLU A 78 -21.39 8.87 -4.59
N ASN A 79 -21.44 7.74 -3.89
CA ASN A 79 -21.72 7.68 -2.45
C ASN A 79 -20.50 8.00 -1.56
N LEU A 80 -19.32 8.22 -2.17
CA LEU A 80 -18.03 8.40 -1.50
C LEU A 80 -17.62 7.23 -0.60
N ASN A 81 -18.14 6.02 -0.86
CA ASN A 81 -17.88 4.86 0.00
C ASN A 81 -16.38 4.50 0.03
N ASN A 82 -15.74 4.54 -1.14
CA ASN A 82 -14.31 4.30 -1.27
C ASN A 82 -13.44 5.38 -0.60
N TYR A 83 -13.82 6.65 -0.72
CA TYR A 83 -13.15 7.75 -0.05
C TYR A 83 -13.28 7.65 1.47
N LYS A 84 -14.50 7.38 1.97
CA LYS A 84 -14.79 7.20 3.41
C LYS A 84 -14.02 6.04 4.00
N GLU A 85 -13.87 4.93 3.26
CA GLU A 85 -13.12 3.76 3.74
C GLU A 85 -11.67 4.08 4.11
N ILE A 86 -10.94 4.81 3.24
CA ILE A 86 -9.57 5.25 3.52
C ILE A 86 -9.56 6.33 4.61
N HIS A 87 -10.49 7.28 4.55
CA HIS A 87 -10.61 8.34 5.53
C HIS A 87 -10.83 7.81 6.95
N ASP A 88 -11.78 6.88 7.13
CA ASP A 88 -12.10 6.28 8.42
C ASP A 88 -10.96 5.42 8.92
N TRP A 89 -10.17 4.82 8.03
CA TRP A 89 -8.93 4.16 8.40
C TRP A 89 -7.90 5.14 8.94
N ILE A 90 -7.63 6.27 8.26
CA ILE A 90 -6.68 7.29 8.74
C ILE A 90 -7.11 7.87 10.09
N ILE A 91 -8.40 8.22 10.25
CA ILE A 91 -8.94 8.70 11.53
C ILE A 91 -8.82 7.62 12.60
N GLY A 92 -9.09 6.38 12.24
CA GLY A 92 -8.88 5.20 13.08
C GLY A 92 -7.41 4.88 13.35
N LEU A 93 -6.43 5.60 12.81
CA LEU A 93 -5.02 5.52 13.19
C LEU A 93 -4.59 6.73 14.02
N GLY A 94 -5.14 7.92 13.72
CA GLY A 94 -4.75 9.17 14.36
C GLY A 94 -5.52 9.52 15.65
N PHE A 95 -6.69 8.93 15.89
CA PHE A 95 -7.58 9.23 17.04
C PHE A 95 -7.80 10.71 17.32
N PRO A 96 -8.13 11.54 16.30
CA PRO A 96 -8.22 12.98 16.50
C PRO A 96 -9.34 13.41 17.46
N GLN A 97 -10.37 12.59 17.68
CA GLN A 97 -11.56 12.97 18.47
C GLN A 97 -11.72 12.16 19.76
N ASP A 98 -11.57 10.83 19.70
CA ASP A 98 -11.74 9.95 20.87
C ASP A 98 -10.88 8.69 20.68
N HIS A 99 -10.27 8.20 21.76
CA HIS A 99 -9.55 6.92 21.79
C HIS A 99 -10.46 5.73 21.44
N LYS A 100 -11.79 5.89 21.52
CA LYS A 100 -12.76 4.90 21.00
C LYS A 100 -12.61 4.66 19.49
N GLN A 101 -12.10 5.62 18.73
CA GLN A 101 -11.83 5.45 17.30
C GLN A 101 -10.80 4.34 17.06
N PHE A 102 -9.80 4.17 17.95
CA PHE A 102 -8.83 3.07 17.84
C PHE A 102 -9.47 1.74 18.14
N LYS A 103 -10.24 1.70 19.22
CA LYS A 103 -10.96 0.50 19.63
C LYS A 103 -11.89 0.01 18.52
N ASN A 104 -12.55 0.94 17.82
CA ASN A 104 -13.40 0.61 16.67
C ASN A 104 -12.57 0.08 15.50
N LEU A 105 -11.45 0.72 15.14
CA LEU A 105 -10.56 0.22 14.08
C LEU A 105 -10.08 -1.21 14.36
N LEU A 106 -9.62 -1.46 15.59
CA LEU A 106 -9.18 -2.79 16.03
C LEU A 106 -10.35 -3.79 15.98
N GLY A 107 -11.55 -3.37 16.38
CA GLY A 107 -12.77 -4.17 16.32
C GLY A 107 -13.21 -4.52 14.90
N THR A 108 -13.05 -3.62 13.93
CA THR A 108 -13.33 -3.89 12.51
C THR A 108 -12.41 -4.96 11.92
N GLY A 109 -11.21 -5.13 12.49
CA GLY A 109 -10.29 -6.20 12.12
C GLY A 109 -10.73 -7.60 12.57
N ALA A 110 -11.63 -7.71 13.55
CA ALA A 110 -12.05 -8.99 14.14
C ALA A 110 -12.74 -9.93 13.14
N ASP A 111 -13.44 -9.37 12.14
CA ASP A 111 -14.08 -10.16 11.05
C ASP A 111 -13.04 -10.92 10.21
N ARG A 112 -11.84 -10.33 10.02
CA ARG A 112 -10.76 -10.92 9.22
C ARG A 112 -9.91 -11.92 10.01
N PHE A 113 -10.01 -11.90 11.34
CA PHE A 113 -9.29 -12.80 12.24
C PHE A 113 -10.25 -13.45 13.25
N PRO A 114 -11.12 -14.38 12.78
CA PRO A 114 -12.08 -15.05 13.65
C PRO A 114 -11.36 -15.79 14.79
N GLY A 115 -11.78 -15.52 16.03
CA GLY A 115 -11.18 -16.09 17.24
C GLY A 115 -10.16 -15.20 17.96
N ARG A 116 -9.82 -14.03 17.40
CA ARG A 116 -8.99 -13.00 18.04
C ARG A 116 -9.80 -11.81 18.52
N ILE A 117 -10.99 -12.10 19.02
CA ILE A 117 -11.77 -11.12 19.77
C ILE A 117 -11.12 -11.07 21.16
N ALA A 118 -11.05 -9.89 21.78
CA ALA A 118 -10.71 -9.79 23.19
C ALA A 118 -11.74 -10.59 23.99
N ASN A 119 -11.48 -11.89 24.15
CA ASN A 119 -12.34 -12.77 24.90
C ASN A 119 -12.13 -12.41 26.36
N THR A 120 -13.07 -11.67 26.93
CA THR A 120 -13.23 -11.49 28.39
C THR A 120 -13.69 -12.80 29.05
N ALA A 121 -13.18 -13.95 28.58
CA ALA A 121 -13.70 -15.27 28.92
C ALA A 121 -12.63 -16.37 28.94
N ALA A 122 -11.36 -16.03 29.17
CA ALA A 122 -10.46 -16.99 29.79
C ALA A 122 -10.78 -16.98 31.30
N THR A 123 -11.53 -18.00 31.74
CA THR A 123 -11.93 -18.31 33.12
C THR A 123 -11.02 -17.70 34.19
N GLY A 124 -11.52 -16.69 34.92
CA GLY A 124 -11.00 -16.31 36.24
C GLY A 124 -9.98 -15.18 36.31
N THR A 125 -9.67 -14.45 35.23
CA THR A 125 -8.86 -13.22 35.35
C THR A 125 -9.58 -12.01 34.76
N SER A 126 -9.78 -10.98 35.58
CA SER A 126 -10.45 -9.71 35.24
C SER A 126 -9.56 -8.75 34.43
N ILE A 127 -8.55 -9.28 33.74
CA ILE A 127 -7.62 -8.48 32.94
C ILE A 127 -8.17 -8.43 31.52
N ALA A 128 -8.60 -7.23 31.09
CA ALA A 128 -8.96 -7.00 29.70
C ALA A 128 -7.76 -7.32 28.81
N GLN A 129 -7.86 -8.35 27.97
CA GLN A 129 -6.81 -8.62 26.98
C GLN A 129 -6.74 -7.45 26.00
N PRO A 130 -5.52 -6.98 25.63
CA PRO A 130 -5.38 -5.99 24.58
C PRO A 130 -5.98 -6.53 23.29
N LEU A 131 -6.69 -5.68 22.54
CA LEU A 131 -7.19 -6.03 21.21
C LEU A 131 -6.00 -6.28 20.28
N ASP A 132 -6.12 -7.26 19.38
CA ASP A 132 -5.07 -7.61 18.42
C ASP A 132 -4.82 -6.44 17.45
N GLU A 133 -3.56 -6.02 17.30
CA GLU A 133 -3.13 -4.95 16.40
C GLU A 133 -3.25 -5.35 14.92
N GLY A 134 -3.49 -6.63 14.62
CA GLY A 134 -3.69 -7.13 13.26
C GLY A 134 -4.83 -6.44 12.50
N GLY A 135 -5.81 -5.85 13.18
CA GLY A 135 -6.87 -5.06 12.55
C GLY A 135 -6.44 -3.69 12.03
N THR A 136 -5.30 -3.19 12.48
CA THR A 136 -4.78 -1.85 12.16
C THR A 136 -4.19 -1.81 10.76
N TYR A 137 -3.45 -2.84 10.38
CA TYR A 137 -2.73 -2.94 9.11
C TYR A 137 -3.46 -3.82 8.09
N SER A 138 -3.03 -3.78 6.84
CA SER A 138 -3.49 -4.70 5.80
C SER A 138 -2.35 -5.05 4.86
N ASP A 139 -2.38 -6.26 4.32
CA ASP A 139 -1.49 -6.60 3.22
C ASP A 139 -2.06 -6.10 1.90
N ALA A 140 -1.18 -5.67 0.99
CA ALA A 140 -1.54 -5.28 -0.36
C ALA A 140 -0.73 -6.09 -1.37
N THR A 141 -1.35 -6.43 -2.49
CA THR A 141 -0.73 -7.20 -3.57
C THR A 141 -0.90 -6.46 -4.88
N LEU A 142 0.22 -6.13 -5.53
CA LEU A 142 0.26 -5.61 -6.89
C LEU A 142 0.71 -6.71 -7.83
N THR A 143 -0.16 -7.10 -8.75
CA THR A 143 0.12 -8.13 -9.75
C THR A 143 0.29 -7.48 -11.12
N VAL A 144 1.47 -7.62 -11.70
CA VAL A 144 1.75 -7.25 -13.09
C VAL A 144 1.30 -8.39 -13.99
N LEU A 145 0.48 -8.07 -14.98
CA LEU A 145 -0.11 -9.01 -15.91
C LEU A 145 0.60 -8.93 -17.26
N ASN A 146 0.58 -10.03 -18.02
CA ASN A 146 0.97 -10.01 -19.43
C ASN A 146 -0.20 -9.60 -20.33
N SER A 147 0.08 -9.52 -21.64
CA SER A 147 -0.89 -9.23 -22.70
C SER A 147 -2.12 -10.15 -22.71
N LYS A 148 -2.03 -11.34 -22.10
CA LYS A 148 -3.11 -12.34 -21.99
C LYS A 148 -3.79 -12.32 -20.62
N ASN A 149 -3.58 -11.28 -19.81
CA ASN A 149 -4.10 -11.16 -18.44
C ASN A 149 -3.65 -12.28 -17.49
N ILE A 150 -2.51 -12.91 -17.74
CA ILE A 150 -1.88 -13.90 -16.86
C ILE A 150 -0.87 -13.17 -15.97
N ALA A 151 -0.88 -13.47 -14.67
CA ALA A 151 0.08 -12.93 -13.71
C ALA A 151 1.51 -13.34 -14.06
N VAL A 152 2.40 -12.34 -14.23
CA VAL A 152 3.83 -12.54 -14.49
C VAL A 152 4.63 -12.34 -13.22
N THR A 153 4.33 -11.27 -12.49
CA THR A 153 5.05 -10.90 -11.27
C THR A 153 4.06 -10.38 -10.25
N GLU A 154 4.20 -10.87 -9.02
CA GLU A 154 3.39 -10.47 -7.88
C GLU A 154 4.29 -9.80 -6.84
N ILE A 155 3.93 -8.59 -6.47
CA ILE A 155 4.64 -7.77 -5.49
C ILE A 155 3.72 -7.66 -4.28
N ARG A 156 4.21 -8.10 -3.11
CA ARG A 156 3.45 -8.12 -1.87
C ARG A 156 4.01 -7.10 -0.90
N PHE A 157 3.15 -6.20 -0.46
CA PHE A 157 3.41 -5.24 0.60
C PHE A 157 2.76 -5.76 1.87
N ARG A 158 3.53 -5.79 2.96
CA ARG A 158 3.10 -6.31 4.26
C ARG A 158 2.83 -5.15 5.20
N ASN A 159 1.85 -5.32 6.10
CA ASN A 159 1.55 -4.33 7.15
C ASN A 159 1.35 -2.90 6.62
N VAL A 160 0.66 -2.76 5.49
CA VAL A 160 0.41 -1.48 4.82
C VAL A 160 -0.60 -0.66 5.62
N TYR A 161 -0.36 0.64 5.70
CA TYR A 161 -1.31 1.63 6.24
C TYR A 161 -1.26 2.96 5.48
N PRO A 162 -2.38 3.68 5.37
CA PRO A 162 -2.45 4.96 4.68
C PRO A 162 -1.81 6.07 5.53
N ILE A 163 -1.08 6.95 4.87
CA ILE A 163 -0.50 8.15 5.49
C ILE A 163 -1.18 9.44 5.04
N SER A 164 -1.78 9.44 3.85
CA SER A 164 -2.46 10.59 3.30
C SER A 164 -3.52 10.20 2.30
N LEU A 165 -4.57 11.00 2.24
CA LEU A 165 -5.65 10.94 1.26
C LEU A 165 -5.77 12.31 0.59
N GLY A 166 -5.85 12.34 -0.73
CA GLY A 166 -5.97 13.56 -1.52
C GLY A 166 -7.32 14.27 -1.35
N SER A 167 -7.39 15.53 -1.77
CA SER A 167 -8.62 16.33 -1.74
C SER A 167 -9.55 16.05 -2.92
N LEU A 168 -10.85 16.22 -2.72
CA LEU A 168 -11.87 16.22 -3.77
C LEU A 168 -12.20 17.67 -4.16
N SER A 169 -12.12 18.02 -5.44
CA SER A 169 -12.44 19.35 -5.94
C SER A 169 -13.77 19.35 -6.69
N TYR A 170 -14.74 20.12 -6.21
CA TYR A 170 -16.05 20.28 -6.84
C TYR A 170 -16.14 21.64 -7.53
N ASP A 171 -16.34 21.66 -8.85
CA ASP A 171 -16.50 22.88 -9.64
C ASP A 171 -17.81 22.84 -10.46
N ILE A 172 -18.72 23.78 -10.17
CA ILE A 172 -20.01 23.93 -10.88
C ILE A 172 -19.88 24.67 -12.22
N LYS A 173 -18.68 25.17 -12.57
CA LYS A 173 -18.41 25.86 -13.85
C LYS A 173 -17.98 24.91 -14.96
N ALA A 174 -17.69 23.65 -14.63
CA ALA A 174 -17.31 22.65 -15.62
C ALA A 174 -18.46 22.41 -16.61
N SER A 175 -18.15 22.41 -17.91
CA SER A 175 -19.13 22.18 -18.97
C SER A 175 -19.32 20.69 -19.29
N ASP A 176 -18.41 19.84 -18.82
CA ASP A 176 -18.43 18.39 -18.98
C ASP A 176 -18.23 17.69 -17.62
N VAL A 177 -18.69 16.45 -17.50
CA VAL A 177 -18.55 15.65 -16.29
C VAL A 177 -17.19 14.95 -16.33
N ASP A 178 -16.22 15.53 -15.63
CA ASP A 178 -14.97 14.82 -15.31
C ASP A 178 -15.16 13.97 -14.04
N TYR A 179 -14.72 12.72 -14.08
CA TYR A 179 -14.86 11.82 -12.93
C TYR A 179 -13.85 12.22 -11.86
N LEU A 180 -14.31 12.37 -10.62
CA LEU A 180 -13.43 12.69 -9.50
C LEU A 180 -12.43 11.55 -9.29
N GLN A 181 -11.14 11.90 -9.33
CA GLN A 181 -10.05 11.00 -9.01
C GLN A 181 -9.31 11.51 -7.78
N VAL A 182 -8.89 10.60 -6.92
CA VAL A 182 -8.12 10.91 -5.73
C VAL A 182 -6.92 9.98 -5.63
N SER A 183 -5.82 10.48 -5.08
CA SER A 183 -4.63 9.70 -4.75
C SER A 183 -4.54 9.46 -3.24
N SER A 184 -4.08 8.27 -2.86
CA SER A 184 -3.77 7.89 -1.48
C SER A 184 -2.35 7.33 -1.43
N SER A 185 -1.60 7.72 -0.41
CA SER A 185 -0.24 7.25 -0.18
C SER A 185 -0.20 6.33 1.03
N PHE A 186 0.59 5.27 0.92
CA PHE A 186 0.71 4.21 1.90
C PHE A 186 2.18 3.95 2.25
N ILE A 187 2.42 3.59 3.50
CA ILE A 187 3.71 3.06 3.99
C ILE A 187 3.54 1.58 4.32
N TYR A 188 4.63 0.83 4.20
CA TYR A 188 4.74 -0.62 4.38
C TYR A 188 6.10 -1.01 4.95
#